data_AF-A0A8C9P8X9-F1
#
_entry.id   AF-A0A8C9P8X9-F1
#
_cell.length_a   1.000
_cell.length_b   1.000
_cell.length_c   1.000
_cell.angle_alpha   90.00
_cell.angle_beta   90.00
_cell.angle_gamma   90.00
#
_symmetry.space_group_name_H-M   'P 1'
#
loop_
_entity.id
_entity.type
_entity.pdbx_description
1 polymer ?
#
loop_
_entity_poly.entity_id
_entity_poly.type
_entity_poly.pdbx_seq_one_letter_code
_entity_poly.pdbx_strand_id
1 'polypeptide(L)'
;MMYVLCSWKGRLWPAKVLSRSWTLPKYRRRRVLSLQVQILSEDQKLRVKGKDARALNKLEIEALATSPHLSPIVNPISRSPLLLQL
;
A
#
# COMPACT_ATOMS: atom_id res chain seq x y z
N MET A 1 -14.60 -4.04 5.72
CA MET A 1 -13.28 -3.66 6.25
C MET A 1 -12.45 -3.17 5.08
N MET A 2 -11.78 -2.02 5.16
CA MET A 2 -11.06 -1.44 4.01
C MET A 2 -9.58 -1.23 4.34
N TYR A 3 -8.72 -1.65 3.42
CA TYR A 3 -7.28 -1.50 3.49
C TYR A 3 -6.80 -0.50 2.45
N VAL A 4 -5.74 0.21 2.77
CA VAL A 4 -5.12 1.21 1.90
C VAL A 4 -3.60 1.08 1.97
N LEU A 5 -2.91 1.50 0.91
CA LEU A 5 -1.50 1.89 0.98
C LEU A 5 -1.42 3.38 1.29
N CYS A 6 -0.64 3.74 2.30
CA CYS A 6 -0.34 5.13 2.63
C CYS A 6 1.16 5.36 2.82
N SER A 7 1.62 6.58 2.54
CA SER A 7 3.02 6.96 2.75
C SER A 7 3.30 7.21 4.23
N TRP A 8 4.32 6.55 4.76
CA TRP A 8 4.83 6.77 6.11
C TRP A 8 6.34 6.51 6.19
N LYS A 9 7.07 7.39 6.87
CA LYS A 9 8.55 7.37 6.95
C LYS A 9 9.23 7.20 5.57
N GLY A 10 8.67 7.82 4.52
CA GLY A 10 9.20 7.76 3.16
C GLY A 10 8.97 6.45 2.40
N ARG A 11 8.18 5.51 2.95
CA ARG A 11 7.82 4.24 2.29
C ARG A 11 6.30 4.09 2.22
N LEU A 12 5.82 3.23 1.33
CA LEU A 12 4.41 2.84 1.30
C LEU A 12 4.16 1.71 2.30
N TRP A 13 3.16 1.90 3.14
CA TRP A 13 2.79 0.94 4.18
C TRP A 13 1.34 0.50 4.03
N PRO A 14 1.04 -0.80 4.25
CA PRO A 14 -0.32 -1.28 4.32
C PRO A 14 -0.96 -0.82 5.63
N ALA A 15 -2.15 -0.23 5.52
CA ALA A 15 -2.88 0.30 6.65
C ALA A 15 -4.37 -0.04 6.58
N LYS A 16 -4.96 -0.27 7.75
CA LYS A 16 -6.40 -0.46 7.93
C LYS A 16 -7.07 0.89 8.15
N VAL A 17 -8.15 1.15 7.42
CA VAL A 17 -8.96 2.36 7.63
C VAL A 17 -9.80 2.19 8.89
N LEU A 18 -9.64 3.11 9.84
CA LEU A 18 -10.41 3.16 11.09
C LEU A 18 -11.63 4.07 10.94
N SER A 19 -11.44 5.25 10.38
CA SER A 19 -12.52 6.23 10.19
C SER A 19 -12.25 7.12 8.98
N ARG A 20 -13.33 7.72 8.47
CA ARG A 20 -13.35 8.58 7.29
C ARG A 20 -14.07 9.86 7.65
N SER A 21 -13.42 11.00 7.52
CA SER A 21 -13.99 12.30 7.91
C SER A 21 -13.75 13.37 6.86
N TRP A 22 -14.81 14.11 6.49
CA TRP A 22 -14.73 15.25 5.58
C TRP A 22 -14.35 16.48 6.36
N THR A 23 -13.16 17.01 6.09
CA THR A 23 -12.74 18.28 6.66
C THR A 23 -13.21 19.40 5.73
N LEU A 24 -14.07 20.29 6.23
CA LEU A 24 -14.35 21.57 5.57
C LEU A 24 -13.19 22.54 5.88
N PRO A 25 -12.49 23.08 4.87
CA PRO A 25 -11.61 24.21 5.09
C PRO A 25 -12.44 25.44 5.45
N LYS A 26 -12.04 26.21 6.48
CA LYS A 26 -12.71 27.45 6.91
C LYS A 26 -12.96 28.47 5.78
N TYR A 27 -12.26 28.40 4.64
CA TYR A 27 -12.32 29.40 3.58
C TYR A 27 -12.48 28.87 2.13
N ARG A 28 -12.68 27.56 1.88
CA ARG A 28 -12.73 27.01 0.49
C ARG A 28 -13.88 26.06 0.18
N ARG A 29 -14.31 26.12 -1.10
CA ARG A 29 -15.42 25.39 -1.74
C ARG A 29 -15.30 23.85 -1.85
N ARG A 30 -14.16 23.23 -1.55
CA ARG A 30 -13.99 21.76 -1.66
C ARG A 30 -13.63 21.12 -0.32
N ARG A 31 -14.46 20.17 0.11
CA ARG A 31 -14.20 19.29 1.26
C ARG A 31 -12.97 18.43 0.96
N VAL A 32 -12.07 18.31 1.92
CA VAL A 32 -10.92 17.42 1.82
C VAL A 32 -11.25 16.10 2.50
N LEU A 33 -11.02 15.02 1.76
CA LEU A 33 -11.13 13.66 2.25
C LEU A 33 -10.02 13.40 3.26
N SER A 34 -10.34 13.07 4.51
CA SER A 34 -9.36 12.62 5.50
C SER A 34 -9.69 11.20 5.97
N LEU A 35 -8.66 10.37 6.11
CA LEU A 35 -8.78 9.01 6.63
C LEU A 35 -7.92 8.87 7.87
N GLN A 36 -8.48 8.31 8.93
CA GLN A 36 -7.71 7.80 10.05
C GLN A 36 -7.38 6.35 9.75
N VAL A 37 -6.10 6.01 9.77
CA VAL A 37 -5.61 4.69 9.41
C VAL A 37 -4.67 4.16 10.49
N GLN A 38 -4.57 2.84 10.56
CA GLN A 38 -3.65 2.12 11.44
C GLN A 38 -2.70 1.28 10.59
N ILE A 39 -1.39 1.50 10.76
CA ILE A 39 -0.37 0.70 10.09
C ILE A 39 -0.40 -0.72 10.66
N LEU A 40 -0.45 -1.72 9.79
CA LEU A 40 -0.58 -3.12 10.21
C LEU A 40 0.68 -3.64 10.93
N SER A 41 1.86 -3.14 10.57
CA SER A 41 3.13 -3.60 11.14
C SER A 41 3.50 -2.97 12.48
N GLU A 42 3.16 -1.69 12.71
CA GLU A 42 3.62 -0.94 13.90
C GLU A 42 2.43 -0.50 14.80
N ASP A 43 1.19 -0.93 14.51
CA ASP A 43 -0.07 -0.52 15.17
C ASP A 43 -0.29 1.02 15.23
N GLN A 44 0.59 1.78 14.57
CA GLN A 44 0.63 3.23 14.59
C GLN A 44 -0.59 3.82 13.89
N LYS A 45 -1.30 4.71 14.58
CA LYS A 45 -2.44 5.45 14.05
C LYS A 45 -2.00 6.80 13.51
N LEU A 46 -2.51 7.16 12.33
CA LEU A 46 -2.19 8.41 11.67
C LEU A 46 -3.34 8.89 10.77
N ARG A 47 -3.33 10.19 10.46
CA ARG A 47 -4.34 10.83 9.60
C ARG A 47 -3.72 11.16 8.25
N VAL A 48 -4.28 10.61 7.18
CA VAL A 48 -3.84 10.84 5.80
C VAL A 48 -4.94 11.53 5.01
N LYS A 49 -4.54 12.28 3.97
CA LYS A 49 -5.52 12.77 2.99
C LYS A 49 -5.94 11.59 2.13
N GLY A 50 -7.22 11.52 1.81
CA GLY A 50 -7.78 10.46 0.99
C GLY A 50 -7.13 10.30 -0.37
N LYS A 51 -6.76 11.42 -0.98
CA LYS A 51 -6.05 11.44 -2.27
C LYS A 51 -4.63 10.86 -2.20
N ASP A 52 -4.04 10.80 -1.02
CA ASP A 52 -2.69 10.30 -0.77
C ASP A 52 -2.73 8.83 -0.29
N ALA A 53 -3.93 8.23 -0.21
CA ALA A 53 -4.15 6.84 0.18
C ALA A 53 -4.76 6.05 -0.99
N ARG A 54 -4.09 4.98 -1.42
CA ARG A 54 -4.57 4.09 -2.48
C ARG A 54 -5.35 2.94 -1.86
N ALA A 55 -6.60 2.72 -2.25
CA ALA A 55 -7.36 1.55 -1.80
C ALA A 55 -6.69 0.26 -2.27
N LEU A 56 -6.68 -0.75 -1.40
CA LEU A 56 -6.27 -2.11 -1.72
C LEU A 56 -7.51 -2.98 -1.86
N ASN A 57 -7.66 -3.63 -3.00
CA ASN A 57 -8.68 -4.66 -3.18
C ASN A 57 -8.16 -6.03 -2.70
N LYS A 58 -9.07 -6.97 -2.41
CA LYS A 58 -8.75 -8.30 -1.90
C LYS A 58 -7.71 -9.03 -2.77
N LEU A 59 -7.87 -9.01 -4.08
CA LEU A 59 -6.94 -9.64 -5.02
C LEU A 59 -5.53 -9.07 -4.92
N GLU A 60 -5.39 -7.76 -4.68
CA GLU A 60 -4.09 -7.12 -4.52
C GLU A 60 -3.45 -7.49 -3.18
N ILE A 61 -4.25 -7.61 -2.12
CA ILE A 61 -3.77 -8.08 -0.82
C ILE A 61 -3.29 -9.53 -0.94
N GLU A 62 -4.05 -10.38 -1.62
CA GLU A 62 -3.68 -11.77 -1.87
C GLU A 62 -2.41 -11.86 -2.72
N ALA A 63 -2.30 -11.09 -3.81
CA ALA A 63 -1.09 -11.04 -4.62
C ALA A 63 0.14 -10.58 -3.83
N LEU A 64 -0.01 -9.61 -2.93
CA LEU A 64 1.06 -9.13 -2.04
C LEU A 64 1.44 -10.15 -0.96
N ALA A 65 0.48 -10.95 -0.48
CA ALA A 65 0.72 -11.98 0.54
C ALA A 65 1.34 -13.26 -0.07
N THR A 66 1.00 -13.58 -1.32
CA THR A 66 1.46 -14.78 -2.02
C THR A 66 2.83 -14.60 -2.68
N SER A 67 3.25 -13.36 -2.97
CA SER A 67 4.55 -13.07 -3.58
C SER A 67 5.58 -12.64 -2.53
N PRO A 68 6.49 -13.52 -2.07
CA PRO A 68 7.69 -13.06 -1.40
C PRO A 68 8.49 -12.26 -2.44
N HIS A 69 8.52 -10.94 -2.30
CA HIS A 69 9.15 -10.04 -3.25
C HIS A 69 10.64 -10.40 -3.44
N LEU A 70 10.85 -11.16 -4.50
CA LEU A 70 11.95 -11.11 -5.46
C LEU A 70 12.81 -9.86 -5.27
N SER A 71 14.11 -10.09 -5.05
CA SER A 71 15.15 -9.10 -5.24
C SER A 71 14.98 -8.34 -6.57
N PRO A 72 15.34 -7.05 -6.64
CA PRO A 72 15.39 -6.35 -7.91
C PRO A 72 16.51 -6.96 -8.77
N ILE A 73 16.36 -6.84 -10.10
CA ILE A 73 17.27 -7.22 -11.20
C ILE A 73 16.84 -8.51 -11.91
N VAL A 74 15.85 -8.37 -12.81
CA VAL A 74 15.83 -9.16 -14.03
C VAL A 74 16.87 -8.54 -14.98
N ASN A 75 18.05 -9.15 -15.07
CA ASN A 75 18.82 -9.11 -16.31
C ASN A 75 18.30 -10.27 -17.18
N PRO A 76 17.66 -10.01 -18.32
CA PRO A 76 17.11 -11.07 -19.16
C PRO A 76 18.17 -11.62 -20.12
N ILE A 77 19.26 -12.21 -19.62
CA ILE A 77 20.15 -13.03 -20.44
C ILE A 77 20.68 -14.19 -19.61
N SER A 78 20.01 -15.34 -19.71
CA SER A 78 20.59 -16.68 -19.88
C SER A 78 19.52 -17.73 -19.54
N ARG A 79 18.58 -17.94 -20.47
CA ARG A 79 17.87 -19.21 -20.56
C ARG A 79 18.74 -20.13 -21.40
N SER A 80 19.53 -21.00 -20.77
CA SER A 80 20.06 -22.18 -21.45
C SER A 80 19.59 -23.41 -20.68
N PRO A 81 18.64 -24.19 -21.22
CA PRO A 81 18.13 -25.40 -20.58
C PRO A 81 18.91 -26.61 -21.09
N LEU A 82 20.21 -26.71 -20.77
CA LEU A 82 20.97 -27.94 -20.99
C LEU A 82 22.04 -28.05 -19.90
N LEU A 83 21.75 -28.85 -18.86
CA LEU A 83 22.64 -29.85 -18.28
C LEU A 83 21.90 -30.55 -17.13
N LEU A 84 21.11 -31.55 -17.54
CA LEU A 84 20.86 -32.74 -16.75
C LEU A 84 22.20 -33.43 -16.42
N GLN A 85 22.27 -34.01 -15.23
CA GLN A 85 23.21 -35.04 -14.77
C GLN A 85 24.65 -34.60 -14.48
N LEU A 86 24.97 -34.51 -13.17
CA LEU A 86 25.94 -35.37 -12.48
C LEU A 86 25.54 -35.51 -11.00
#